data_AF-A0A3G7Y4M7-F1
#
_entry.id   AF-A0A3G7Y4M7-F1
#
_cell.length_a   1.000
_cell.length_b   1.000
_cell.length_c   1.000
_cell.angle_alpha   90.00
_cell.angle_beta   90.00
_cell.angle_gamma   90.00
#
_symmetry.space_group_name_H-M   'P 1'
#
loop_
_entity.id
_entity.type
_entity.pdbx_description
1 polymer ?
#
loop_
_entity_poly.entity_id
_entity_poly.type
_entity_poly.pdbx_seq_one_letter_code
_entity_poly.pdbx_strand_id
1 'polypeptide(L)'
;MKTRDRILECALQLFNHKGEPNVSTMEVANEMGISPGNLYYHFHGKEPLVLGLFERFQAELAPLLDPPPDAQLEAEDYWLFLHLIVERMAHYRFLFQDLSNLAGRLPKLAKGIRNLLTALKRTLASLLARLKAAGQLVSDTQALGQLVEQITMTLLFSLDYQRILDRKGEVQVVIYQVMMLVAPHLLAPARQAAERFALKYLDDAD
;
A
#
# COMPACT_ATOMS: atom_id res chain seq x y z
N MET A 1 -18.03 6.77 -16.94
CA MET A 1 -17.11 7.37 -15.95
C MET A 1 -17.34 8.87 -15.88
N LYS A 2 -17.50 9.48 -14.69
CA LYS A 2 -17.77 10.94 -14.58
C LYS A 2 -16.51 11.74 -14.92
N THR A 3 -16.64 12.99 -15.39
CA THR A 3 -15.49 13.86 -15.74
C THR A 3 -14.51 14.02 -14.57
N ARG A 4 -15.04 14.25 -13.36
CA ARG A 4 -14.25 14.29 -12.12
C ARG A 4 -13.36 13.05 -11.97
N ASP A 5 -13.88 11.88 -12.32
CA ASP A 5 -13.15 10.63 -12.15
C ASP A 5 -12.02 10.46 -13.16
N ARG A 6 -12.24 10.92 -14.40
CA ARG A 6 -11.23 10.96 -15.45
C ARG A 6 -10.09 11.92 -15.10
N ILE A 7 -10.41 13.07 -14.50
CA ILE A 7 -9.39 14.04 -14.05
C ILE A 7 -8.49 13.41 -12.98
N LEU A 8 -9.07 12.70 -12.00
CA LEU A 8 -8.28 12.00 -10.98
C LEU A 8 -7.39 10.92 -11.61
N GLU A 9 -7.92 10.12 -12.54
CA GLU A 9 -7.13 9.09 -13.23
C GLU A 9 -5.94 9.69 -14.00
N CYS A 10 -6.16 10.77 -14.75
CA CYS A 10 -5.10 11.47 -15.46
C CYS A 10 -4.06 12.06 -14.48
N ALA A 11 -4.53 12.70 -13.39
CA ALA A 11 -3.64 13.23 -12.37
C ALA A 11 -2.79 12.13 -11.71
N LEU A 12 -3.38 10.96 -11.43
CA LEU A 12 -2.68 9.81 -10.86
C LEU A 12 -1.54 9.35 -11.78
N GLN A 13 -1.83 9.20 -13.08
CA GLN A 13 -0.83 8.79 -14.07
C GLN A 13 0.32 9.80 -14.16
N LEU A 14 0.00 11.09 -14.25
CA LEU A 14 1.00 12.16 -14.30
C LEU A 14 1.83 12.23 -13.01
N PHE A 15 1.20 12.17 -11.83
CA PHE A 15 1.90 12.19 -10.55
C PHE A 15 2.79 10.97 -10.37
N ASN A 16 2.33 9.77 -10.76
CA ASN A 16 3.15 8.57 -10.71
C ASN A 16 4.34 8.65 -11.68
N HIS A 17 4.19 9.28 -12.84
CA HIS A 17 5.25 9.32 -13.86
C HIS A 17 6.27 10.44 -13.61
N LYS A 18 5.82 11.63 -13.24
CA LYS A 18 6.65 12.85 -13.14
C LYS A 18 6.89 13.29 -11.70
N GLY A 19 6.18 12.72 -10.72
CA GLY A 19 6.13 13.20 -9.35
C GLY A 19 5.13 14.35 -9.18
N GLU A 20 4.34 14.33 -8.10
CA GLU A 20 3.34 15.35 -7.79
C GLU A 20 3.88 16.80 -7.82
N PRO A 21 5.10 17.09 -7.32
CA PRO A 21 5.63 18.46 -7.35
C PRO A 21 5.80 19.02 -8.77
N ASN A 22 6.11 18.16 -9.74
CA ASN A 22 6.45 18.55 -11.12
C ASN A 22 5.25 18.67 -12.05
N VAL A 23 4.04 18.35 -11.57
CA VAL A 23 2.81 18.38 -12.38
C VAL A 23 1.96 19.57 -11.97
N SER A 24 1.51 20.33 -12.96
CA SER A 24 0.59 21.47 -12.79
C SER A 24 -0.86 21.09 -13.12
N THR A 25 -1.83 21.84 -12.58
CA THR A 25 -3.25 21.64 -12.96
C THR A 25 -3.51 21.98 -14.43
N MET A 26 -2.72 22.89 -15.01
CA MET A 26 -2.81 23.20 -16.44
C MET A 26 -2.37 22.01 -17.29
N GLU A 27 -1.31 21.31 -16.89
CA GLU A 27 -0.84 20.10 -17.56
C GLU A 27 -1.88 18.98 -17.50
N VAL A 28 -2.52 18.77 -16.33
CA VAL A 28 -3.64 17.81 -16.21
C VAL A 28 -4.80 18.18 -17.13
N ALA A 29 -5.14 19.48 -17.25
CA ALA A 29 -6.20 19.94 -18.15
C ALA A 29 -5.85 19.69 -19.63
N ASN A 30 -4.60 19.98 -20.01
CA ASN A 30 -4.09 19.78 -21.36
C ASN A 30 -4.10 18.30 -21.76
N GLU A 31 -3.60 17.41 -20.88
CA GLU A 31 -3.58 15.96 -21.09
C GLU A 31 -5.01 15.40 -21.23
N MET A 32 -5.95 15.95 -20.45
CA MET A 32 -7.37 15.60 -20.53
C MET A 32 -8.10 16.16 -21.76
N GLY A 33 -7.50 17.10 -22.50
CA GLY A 33 -8.15 17.82 -23.58
C GLY A 33 -9.32 18.72 -23.12
N ILE A 34 -9.25 19.27 -21.90
CA ILE A 34 -10.28 20.14 -21.33
C ILE A 34 -9.73 21.54 -21.03
N SER A 35 -10.61 22.54 -20.94
CA SER A 35 -10.18 23.89 -20.55
C SER A 35 -9.76 23.96 -19.07
N PRO A 36 -8.83 24.86 -18.70
CA PRO A 36 -8.48 25.10 -17.30
C PRO A 36 -9.70 25.45 -16.43
N GLY A 37 -10.69 26.17 -16.99
CA GLY A 37 -11.94 26.49 -16.29
C GLY A 37 -12.80 25.26 -16.00
N ASN A 38 -12.83 24.28 -16.91
CA ASN A 38 -13.53 23.01 -16.68
C ASN A 38 -12.84 22.18 -15.58
N LEU A 39 -11.50 22.11 -15.59
CA LEU A 39 -10.78 21.48 -14.48
C LEU A 39 -11.02 22.21 -13.16
N TYR A 40 -10.95 23.55 -13.16
CA TYR A 40 -11.16 24.36 -11.96
C TYR A 40 -12.56 24.21 -11.38
N TYR A 41 -13.58 24.00 -12.22
CA TYR A 41 -14.95 23.69 -11.77
C TYR A 41 -15.01 22.40 -10.93
N HIS A 42 -14.17 21.41 -11.22
CA HIS A 42 -14.11 20.15 -10.48
C HIS A 42 -13.10 20.16 -9.33
N PHE A 43 -11.94 20.80 -9.52
CA PHE A 43 -10.84 20.83 -8.58
C PHE A 43 -10.20 22.22 -8.54
N HIS A 44 -10.41 22.94 -7.43
CA HIS A 44 -9.86 24.28 -7.20
C HIS A 44 -8.38 24.24 -6.80
N GLY A 45 -7.53 23.82 -7.73
CA GLY A 45 -6.08 23.68 -7.53
C GLY A 45 -5.63 22.23 -7.38
N LYS A 46 -4.36 22.05 -6.99
CA LYS A 46 -3.71 20.73 -6.97
C LYS A 46 -4.02 19.92 -5.70
N GLU A 47 -4.13 20.57 -4.54
CA GLU A 47 -4.39 19.87 -3.27
C GLU A 47 -5.67 19.02 -3.30
N PRO A 48 -6.80 19.50 -3.86
CA PRO A 48 -8.00 18.69 -3.99
C PRO A 48 -7.83 17.45 -4.88
N LEU A 49 -6.91 17.44 -5.85
CA LEU A 49 -6.58 16.26 -6.64
C LEU A 49 -5.86 15.22 -5.77
N VAL A 50 -4.83 15.65 -5.02
CA VAL A 50 -4.08 14.78 -4.11
C VAL A 50 -5.01 14.17 -3.06
N LEU A 51 -5.85 14.99 -2.42
CA LEU A 51 -6.81 14.52 -1.42
C LEU A 51 -7.85 13.59 -2.03
N GLY A 52 -8.36 13.88 -3.24
CA GLY A 52 -9.30 13.00 -3.92
C GLY A 52 -8.71 11.65 -4.32
N LEU A 53 -7.43 11.61 -4.71
CA LEU A 53 -6.70 10.36 -4.95
C LEU A 53 -6.46 9.58 -3.66
N PHE A 54 -6.10 10.28 -2.59
CA PHE A 54 -5.94 9.66 -1.28
C PHE A 54 -7.25 9.07 -0.75
N GLU A 55 -8.38 9.76 -0.90
CA GLU A 55 -9.71 9.25 -0.54
C GLU A 55 -10.06 7.97 -1.31
N ARG A 56 -9.76 7.91 -2.62
CA ARG A 56 -9.94 6.70 -3.42
C ARG A 56 -9.06 5.55 -2.93
N PHE A 57 -7.78 5.83 -2.73
CA PHE A 57 -6.84 4.85 -2.18
C PHE A 57 -7.34 4.30 -0.83
N GLN A 58 -7.81 5.16 0.08
CA GLN A 58 -8.39 4.72 1.34
C GLN A 58 -9.64 3.84 1.15
N ALA A 59 -10.54 4.20 0.24
CA ALA A 59 -11.74 3.43 -0.03
C ALA A 59 -11.43 2.04 -0.63
N GLU A 60 -10.43 1.95 -1.51
CA GLU A 60 -9.96 0.69 -2.09
C GLU A 60 -9.24 -0.21 -1.07
N LEU A 61 -8.53 0.40 -0.11
CA LEU A 61 -7.75 -0.31 0.88
C LEU A 61 -8.58 -0.73 2.12
N ALA A 62 -9.65 0.02 2.44
CA ALA A 62 -10.54 -0.24 3.57
C ALA A 62 -11.02 -1.71 3.70
N PRO A 63 -11.53 -2.38 2.65
CA PRO A 63 -11.98 -3.77 2.76
C PRO A 63 -10.84 -4.76 3.05
N LEU A 64 -9.59 -4.42 2.70
CA LEU A 64 -8.41 -5.26 2.95
C LEU A 64 -7.89 -5.10 4.39
N LEU A 65 -8.16 -3.96 5.02
CA LEU A 65 -7.70 -3.67 6.39
C LEU A 65 -8.73 -4.01 7.47
N ASP A 66 -9.95 -4.40 7.10
CA ASP A 66 -10.97 -4.81 8.07
C ASP A 66 -11.59 -6.16 7.66
N PRO A 67 -10.79 -7.24 7.61
CA PRO A 67 -11.31 -8.56 7.26
C PRO A 67 -12.31 -9.04 8.32
N PRO A 68 -13.40 -9.74 7.93
CA PRO A 68 -14.41 -10.21 8.86
C PRO A 68 -13.81 -11.04 10.01
N PRO A 69 -14.26 -10.86 11.26
CA PRO A 69 -13.73 -11.57 12.42
C PRO A 69 -13.85 -13.10 12.28
N ASP A 70 -14.91 -13.56 11.62
CA ASP A 70 -15.31 -14.94 11.38
C ASP A 70 -14.83 -15.52 10.04
N ALA A 71 -14.09 -14.75 9.23
CA ALA A 71 -13.50 -15.28 8.01
C ALA A 71 -12.54 -16.44 8.35
N GLN A 72 -12.90 -17.64 7.88
CA GLN A 72 -11.99 -18.79 7.85
C GLN A 72 -11.03 -18.59 6.69
N LEU A 73 -9.90 -17.95 6.99
CA LEU A 73 -8.84 -17.72 6.04
C LEU A 73 -7.82 -18.84 6.14
N GLU A 74 -7.54 -19.48 5.02
CA GLU A 74 -6.41 -20.37 4.87
C GLU A 74 -5.09 -19.58 4.88
N ALA A 75 -3.98 -20.27 5.10
CA ALA A 75 -2.66 -19.63 5.14
C ALA A 75 -2.35 -18.81 3.87
N GLU A 76 -2.85 -19.28 2.72
CA GLU A 76 -2.65 -18.68 1.40
C GLU A 76 -3.45 -17.37 1.21
N ASP A 77 -4.62 -17.26 1.86
CA ASP A 77 -5.46 -16.07 1.78
C ASP A 77 -4.77 -14.84 2.40
N TYR A 78 -3.97 -15.04 3.46
CA TYR A 78 -3.21 -13.95 4.07
C TYR A 78 -2.19 -13.33 3.10
N TRP A 79 -1.55 -14.15 2.27
CA TRP A 79 -0.59 -13.68 1.28
C TRP A 79 -1.28 -12.99 0.10
N LEU A 80 -2.47 -13.46 -0.28
CA LEU A 80 -3.30 -12.76 -1.27
C LEU A 80 -3.71 -11.37 -0.78
N PHE A 81 -4.17 -11.23 0.47
CA PHE A 81 -4.48 -9.91 1.03
C PHE A 81 -3.28 -8.97 1.02
N LEU A 82 -2.12 -9.48 1.42
CA LEU A 82 -0.88 -8.72 1.39
C LEU A 82 -0.52 -8.27 -0.05
N HIS A 83 -0.65 -9.18 -1.02
CA HIS A 83 -0.43 -8.86 -2.43
C HIS A 83 -1.35 -7.73 -2.90
N LEU A 84 -2.65 -7.81 -2.59
CA LEU A 84 -3.62 -6.77 -2.94
C LEU A 84 -3.30 -5.41 -2.27
N ILE A 85 -2.84 -5.41 -1.02
CA ILE A 85 -2.41 -4.19 -0.33
C ILE A 85 -1.24 -3.55 -1.07
N VAL A 86 -0.20 -4.33 -1.38
CA VAL A 86 1.02 -3.81 -2.05
C VAL A 86 0.70 -3.35 -3.48
N GLU A 87 -0.16 -4.05 -4.21
CA GLU A 87 -0.66 -3.62 -5.52
C GLU A 87 -1.33 -2.24 -5.45
N ARG A 88 -2.17 -1.99 -4.43
CA ARG A 88 -2.78 -0.66 -4.23
C ARG A 88 -1.73 0.39 -3.88
N MET A 89 -0.75 0.05 -3.06
CA MET A 89 0.36 0.97 -2.76
C MET A 89 1.20 1.30 -3.99
N ALA A 90 1.44 0.31 -4.87
CA ALA A 90 2.15 0.51 -6.13
C ALA A 90 1.34 1.35 -7.13
N HIS A 91 0.03 1.14 -7.20
CA HIS A 91 -0.86 1.94 -8.06
C HIS A 91 -0.89 3.43 -7.66
N TYR A 92 -0.88 3.72 -6.35
CA TYR A 92 -0.85 5.08 -5.81
C TYR A 92 0.56 5.51 -5.35
N ARG A 93 1.63 4.99 -5.98
CA ARG A 93 3.02 5.15 -5.53
C ARG A 93 3.45 6.60 -5.28
N PHE A 94 2.90 7.59 -6.01
CA PHE A 94 3.25 8.99 -5.80
C PHE A 94 2.98 9.47 -4.36
N LEU A 95 1.98 8.89 -3.68
CA LEU A 95 1.67 9.23 -2.28
C LEU A 95 2.81 8.84 -1.34
N PHE A 96 3.47 7.71 -1.61
CA PHE A 96 4.49 7.13 -0.75
C PHE A 96 5.88 7.69 -1.04
N GLN A 97 6.19 7.89 -2.32
CA GLN A 97 7.46 8.48 -2.78
C GLN A 97 7.75 9.86 -2.18
N ASP A 98 6.70 10.68 -1.98
CA ASP A 98 6.82 12.05 -1.44
C ASP A 98 6.03 12.24 -0.14
N LEU A 99 5.77 11.15 0.59
CA LEU A 99 4.81 11.11 1.70
C LEU A 99 5.09 12.17 2.77
N SER A 100 6.36 12.33 3.18
CA SER A 100 6.76 13.28 4.21
C SER A 100 6.47 14.73 3.81
N ASN A 101 6.77 15.09 2.56
CA ASN A 101 6.53 16.44 2.04
C ASN A 101 5.02 16.69 1.84
N LEU A 102 4.29 15.71 1.31
CA LEU A 102 2.84 15.79 1.15
C LEU A 102 2.14 15.93 2.52
N ALA A 103 2.52 15.11 3.51
CA ALA A 103 1.96 15.17 4.86
C ALA A 103 2.31 16.47 5.59
N GLY A 104 3.50 17.02 5.37
CA GLY A 104 3.91 18.32 5.92
C GLY A 104 3.07 19.48 5.37
N ARG A 105 2.70 19.43 4.08
CA ARG A 105 1.89 20.45 3.41
C ARG A 105 0.38 20.29 3.61
N LEU A 106 -0.11 19.05 3.74
CA LEU A 106 -1.54 18.72 3.75
C LEU A 106 -1.94 18.05 5.07
N PRO A 107 -2.40 18.81 6.09
CA PRO A 107 -2.75 18.25 7.41
C PRO A 107 -3.84 17.16 7.37
N LYS A 108 -4.79 17.25 6.43
CA LYS A 108 -5.82 16.23 6.22
C LYS A 108 -5.22 14.90 5.76
N LEU A 109 -4.27 14.95 4.83
CA LEU A 109 -3.54 13.77 4.37
C LEU A 109 -2.73 13.17 5.52
N ALA A 110 -1.99 13.98 6.28
CA ALA A 110 -1.21 13.50 7.42
C ALA A 110 -2.07 12.76 8.46
N LYS A 111 -3.25 13.31 8.78
CA LYS A 111 -4.21 12.64 9.67
C LYS A 111 -4.71 11.33 9.07
N GLY A 112 -5.07 11.34 7.79
CA GLY A 112 -5.54 10.15 7.08
C GLY A 112 -4.52 9.02 7.04
N ILE A 113 -3.25 9.34 6.75
CA ILE A 113 -2.15 8.37 6.74
C ILE A 113 -1.91 7.79 8.12
N ARG A 114 -1.93 8.61 9.20
CA ARG A 114 -1.83 8.08 10.57
C ARG A 114 -2.96 7.11 10.91
N ASN A 115 -4.19 7.41 10.49
CA ASN A 115 -5.33 6.53 10.69
C ASN A 115 -5.17 5.23 9.90
N LEU A 116 -4.71 5.32 8.65
CA LEU A 116 -4.46 4.18 7.79
C LEU A 116 -3.39 3.25 8.38
N LEU A 117 -2.27 3.81 8.85
CA LEU A 117 -1.19 3.04 9.47
C LEU A 117 -1.64 2.38 10.77
N THR A 118 -2.45 3.07 11.57
CA THR A 118 -3.06 2.49 12.77
C THR A 118 -3.96 1.30 12.42
N ALA A 119 -4.80 1.44 11.38
CA ALA A 119 -5.65 0.35 10.91
C ALA A 119 -4.81 -0.84 10.42
N LEU A 120 -3.83 -0.59 9.54
CA LEU A 120 -2.91 -1.62 9.03
C LEU A 120 -2.21 -2.39 10.15
N LYS A 121 -1.61 -1.68 11.12
CA LYS A 121 -0.94 -2.32 12.26
C LYS A 121 -1.88 -3.18 13.09
N ARG A 122 -3.11 -2.70 13.33
CA ARG A 122 -4.15 -3.47 14.04
C ARG A 122 -4.50 -4.75 13.28
N THR A 123 -4.65 -4.67 11.96
CA THR A 123 -4.95 -5.82 11.10
C THR A 123 -3.83 -6.82 11.15
N LEU A 124 -2.59 -6.40 10.90
CA LEU A 124 -1.40 -7.26 10.96
C LEU A 124 -1.28 -7.96 12.33
N ALA A 125 -1.45 -7.23 13.42
CA ALA A 125 -1.44 -7.80 14.77
C ALA A 125 -2.55 -8.84 14.97
N SER A 126 -3.76 -8.60 14.45
CA SER A 126 -4.86 -9.56 14.51
C SER A 126 -4.55 -10.84 13.72
N LEU A 127 -3.99 -10.73 12.51
CA LEU A 127 -3.61 -11.90 11.70
C LEU A 127 -2.54 -12.74 12.41
N LEU A 128 -1.49 -12.10 12.94
CA LEU A 128 -0.44 -12.79 13.72
C LEU A 128 -1.01 -13.44 14.99
N ALA A 129 -1.95 -12.79 15.67
CA ALA A 129 -2.63 -13.35 16.83
C ALA A 129 -3.48 -14.59 16.47
N ARG A 130 -4.14 -14.60 15.31
CA ARG A 130 -4.88 -15.78 14.80
C ARG A 130 -3.94 -16.95 14.53
N LEU A 131 -2.80 -16.70 13.86
CA LEU A 131 -1.77 -17.74 13.62
C LEU A 131 -1.24 -18.32 14.94
N LYS A 132 -1.04 -17.46 15.96
CA LYS A 132 -0.63 -17.89 17.30
C LYS A 132 -1.71 -18.72 17.99
N ALA A 133 -2.97 -18.30 17.92
CA ALA A 133 -4.10 -19.04 18.50
C ALA A 133 -4.33 -20.40 17.81
N ALA A 134 -4.05 -20.50 16.51
CA ALA A 134 -4.06 -21.74 15.74
C ALA A 134 -2.83 -22.63 15.99
N GLY A 135 -1.89 -22.22 16.86
CA GLY A 135 -0.68 -22.97 17.17
C GLY A 135 0.34 -23.02 16.03
N GLN A 136 0.23 -22.15 15.02
CA GLN A 136 1.16 -22.10 13.89
C GLN A 136 2.34 -21.16 14.11
N LEU A 137 2.20 -20.22 15.04
CA LEU A 137 3.19 -19.20 15.36
C LEU A 137 3.60 -19.31 16.84
N VAL A 138 4.91 -19.23 17.11
CA VAL A 138 5.46 -19.20 18.48
C VAL A 138 6.37 -18.00 18.62
N SER A 139 5.89 -16.97 19.33
CA SER A 139 6.67 -15.79 19.72
C SER A 139 6.02 -15.07 20.90
N ASP A 140 6.84 -14.35 21.65
CA ASP A 140 6.35 -13.47 22.69
C ASP A 140 5.67 -12.21 22.11
N THR A 141 4.96 -11.47 22.97
CA THR A 141 4.19 -10.28 22.56
C THR A 141 5.09 -9.14 22.07
N GLN A 142 6.30 -9.00 22.63
CA GLN A 142 7.23 -7.94 22.25
C GLN A 142 7.78 -8.17 20.85
N ALA A 143 8.22 -9.40 20.57
CA ALA A 143 8.69 -9.83 19.25
C ALA A 143 7.60 -9.67 18.18
N LEU A 144 6.34 -10.00 18.50
CA LEU A 144 5.23 -9.78 17.58
C LEU A 144 4.95 -8.29 17.32
N GLY A 145 5.04 -7.45 18.35
CA GLY A 145 4.94 -6.00 18.17
C GLY A 145 6.03 -5.45 17.25
N GLN A 146 7.28 -5.90 17.43
CA GLN A 146 8.39 -5.55 16.54
C GLN A 146 8.18 -6.06 15.11
N LEU A 147 7.68 -7.29 14.93
CA LEU A 147 7.37 -7.85 13.63
C LEU A 147 6.33 -7.00 12.88
N VAL A 148 5.28 -6.53 13.56
CA VAL A 148 4.29 -5.62 12.96
C VAL A 148 4.93 -4.30 12.49
N GLU A 149 5.84 -3.73 13.28
CA GLU A 149 6.59 -2.53 12.87
C GLU A 149 7.46 -2.81 11.64
N GLN A 150 8.19 -3.93 11.61
CA GLN A 150 9.04 -4.29 10.47
C GLN A 150 8.21 -4.49 9.20
N ILE A 151 7.10 -5.24 9.27
CA ILE A 151 6.19 -5.43 8.13
C ILE A 151 5.66 -4.08 7.65
N THR A 152 5.26 -3.19 8.56
CA THR A 152 4.76 -1.86 8.21
C THR A 152 5.82 -1.02 7.48
N MET A 153 7.07 -1.04 7.96
CA MET A 153 8.18 -0.33 7.32
C MET A 153 8.51 -0.94 5.94
N THR A 154 8.53 -2.27 5.81
CA THR A 154 8.74 -2.96 4.54
C THR A 154 7.67 -2.59 3.52
N LEU A 155 6.40 -2.58 3.92
CA LEU A 155 5.29 -2.18 3.05
C LEU A 155 5.42 -0.73 2.57
N LEU A 156 5.80 0.19 3.46
CA LEU A 156 5.94 1.61 3.12
C LEU A 156 7.13 1.91 2.21
N PHE A 157 8.27 1.26 2.43
CA PHE A 157 9.53 1.71 1.85
C PHE A 157 10.17 0.76 0.85
N SER A 158 9.77 -0.51 0.78
CA SER A 158 10.44 -1.49 -0.09
C SER A 158 10.34 -1.13 -1.57
N LEU A 159 9.18 -0.69 -2.05
CA LEU A 159 9.00 -0.29 -3.45
C LEU A 159 9.89 0.90 -3.84
N ASP A 160 10.09 1.85 -2.92
CA ASP A 160 10.92 3.03 -3.17
C ASP A 160 12.41 2.70 -3.04
N TYR A 161 12.78 1.84 -2.09
CA TYR A 161 14.12 1.28 -2.00
C TYR A 161 14.52 0.57 -3.30
N GLN A 162 13.63 -0.26 -3.86
CA GLN A 162 13.87 -0.91 -5.15
C GLN A 162 14.10 0.08 -6.30
N ARG A 163 13.33 1.17 -6.34
CA ARG A 163 13.46 2.21 -7.38
C ARG A 163 14.76 3.00 -7.29
N ILE A 164 15.24 3.26 -6.07
CA ILE A 164 16.55 3.88 -5.85
C ILE A 164 17.67 2.98 -6.40
N LEU A 165 17.46 1.67 -6.42
CA LEU A 165 18.36 0.69 -7.05
C LEU A 165 18.07 0.47 -8.55
N ASP A 166 17.39 1.41 -9.21
CA ASP A 166 17.00 1.37 -10.63
C ASP A 166 16.11 0.17 -11.02
N ARG A 167 15.37 -0.40 -10.06
CA ARG A 167 14.34 -1.42 -10.34
C ARG A 167 12.97 -0.80 -10.51
N LYS A 168 12.02 -1.51 -11.14
CA LYS A 168 10.66 -1.00 -11.40
C LYS A 168 9.82 -0.85 -10.12
N GLY A 169 10.22 -1.52 -9.04
CA GLY A 169 9.44 -1.66 -7.80
C GLY A 169 8.44 -2.80 -7.96
N GLU A 170 8.94 -4.01 -7.79
CA GLU A 170 8.21 -5.26 -7.97
C GLU A 170 7.45 -5.60 -6.69
N VAL A 171 6.14 -5.78 -6.85
CA VAL A 171 5.22 -6.13 -5.76
C VAL A 171 5.57 -7.49 -5.16
N GLN A 172 5.98 -8.43 -6.01
CA GLN A 172 6.35 -9.79 -5.61
C GLN A 172 7.52 -9.80 -4.63
N VAL A 173 8.53 -8.96 -4.86
CA VAL A 173 9.70 -8.84 -3.98
C VAL A 173 9.31 -8.33 -2.59
N VAL A 174 8.35 -7.40 -2.50
CA VAL A 174 7.84 -6.90 -1.21
C VAL A 174 7.15 -8.02 -0.43
N ILE A 175 6.33 -8.81 -1.11
CA ILE A 175 5.60 -9.93 -0.49
C ILE A 175 6.60 -10.98 0.00
N TYR A 176 7.57 -11.36 -0.84
CA TYR A 176 8.66 -12.25 -0.45
C TYR A 176 9.36 -11.76 0.83
N GLN A 177 9.74 -10.48 0.89
CA GLN A 177 10.38 -9.91 2.07
C GLN A 177 9.52 -10.02 3.33
N VAL A 178 8.22 -9.71 3.24
CA VAL A 178 7.30 -9.83 4.38
C VAL A 178 7.13 -11.29 4.80
N MET A 179 7.02 -12.23 3.85
CA MET A 179 6.97 -13.66 4.15
C MET A 179 8.23 -14.11 4.91
N MET A 180 9.40 -13.64 4.49
CA MET A 180 10.67 -13.96 5.15
C MET A 180 10.85 -13.27 6.51
N LEU A 181 10.16 -12.17 6.78
CA LEU A 181 10.07 -11.59 8.13
C LEU A 181 9.21 -12.45 9.06
N VAL A 182 8.13 -13.04 8.54
CA VAL A 182 7.20 -13.86 9.35
C VAL A 182 7.74 -15.28 9.57
N ALA A 183 8.42 -15.87 8.59
CA ALA A 183 8.85 -17.28 8.60
C ALA A 183 9.61 -17.72 9.87
N PRO A 184 10.54 -16.95 10.45
CA PRO A 184 11.26 -17.33 11.67
C PRO A 184 10.36 -17.51 12.90
N HIS A 185 9.16 -16.91 12.89
CA HIS A 185 8.18 -16.99 13.98
C HIS A 185 7.23 -18.18 13.84
N LEU A 186 7.19 -18.83 12.68
CA LEU A 186 6.32 -19.97 12.38
C LEU A 186 6.93 -21.30 12.84
N LEU A 187 6.07 -22.24 13.24
CA LEU A 187 6.47 -23.63 13.49
C LEU A 187 6.78 -24.38 12.18
N ALA A 188 7.58 -25.45 12.27
CA ALA A 188 8.22 -26.09 11.12
C ALA A 188 7.30 -26.40 9.92
N PRO A 189 6.09 -27.00 10.06
CA PRO A 189 5.22 -27.26 8.91
C PRO A 189 4.75 -25.96 8.22
N ALA A 190 4.34 -24.96 9.01
CA ALA A 190 3.87 -23.67 8.50
C ALA A 190 5.03 -22.84 7.90
N ARG A 191 6.20 -22.88 8.54
CA ARG A 191 7.42 -22.23 8.06
C ARG A 191 7.84 -22.76 6.69
N GLN A 192 7.93 -24.08 6.53
CA GLN A 192 8.31 -24.71 5.26
C GLN A 192 7.27 -24.45 4.15
N ALA A 193 5.98 -24.37 4.49
CA ALA A 193 4.95 -23.99 3.54
C ALA A 193 5.12 -22.53 3.09
N ALA A 194 5.33 -21.61 4.03
CA ALA A 194 5.56 -20.19 3.74
C ALA A 194 6.83 -19.98 2.90
N GLU A 195 7.96 -20.57 3.28
CA GLU A 195 9.22 -20.45 2.53
C GLU A 195 9.10 -20.99 1.09
N ARG A 196 8.45 -22.14 0.89
CA ARG A 196 8.20 -22.69 -0.45
C ARG A 196 7.26 -21.82 -1.28
N PHE A 197 6.22 -21.27 -0.66
CA PHE A 197 5.30 -20.38 -1.36
C PHE A 197 5.98 -19.04 -1.70
N ALA A 198 6.86 -18.54 -0.84
CA ALA A 198 7.59 -17.30 -1.06
C ALA A 198 8.48 -17.35 -2.31
N LEU A 199 9.10 -18.51 -2.59
CA LEU A 199 9.93 -18.68 -3.78
C LEU A 199 9.15 -18.49 -5.10
N LYS A 200 7.85 -18.83 -5.13
CA LYS A 200 7.01 -18.61 -6.32
C LYS A 200 6.90 -17.14 -6.70
N TYR A 201 6.99 -16.22 -5.73
CA TYR A 201 7.01 -14.78 -6.00
C TYR A 201 8.31 -14.31 -6.65
N LEU A 202 9.41 -15.07 -6.53
CA LEU A 202 10.66 -14.73 -7.22
C LEU A 202 10.69 -15.28 -8.64
N ASP A 203 10.10 -16.46 -8.88
CA ASP A 203 10.04 -17.08 -10.21
C ASP A 203 9.13 -16.31 -11.19
N ASP A 204 8.12 -15.58 -10.68
CA ASP A 204 7.21 -14.73 -11.48
C ASP A 204 7.74 -13.29 -11.71
N ALA A 205 8.94 -12.97 -11.22
CA ALA A 205 9.53 -11.63 -11.29
C ALA A 205 10.55 -11.42 -12.44
N ASP A 206 10.92 -12.51 -13.14
CA ASP A 206 11.79 -12.50 -14.34
C ASP A 206 10.99 -12.36 -15.66
#